data_AF-A0A3P7NWI8-F1
#
_entry.id   AF-A0A3P7NWI8-F1
#
_cell.length_a   1.000
_cell.length_b   1.000
_cell.length_c   1.000
_cell.angle_alpha   90.00
_cell.angle_beta   90.00
_cell.angle_gamma   90.00
#
_symmetry.space_group_name_H-M   'P 1'
#
loop_
_entity.id
_entity.type
_entity.pdbx_description
1 polymer ?
#
loop_
_entity_poly.entity_id
_entity_poly.type
_entity_poly.pdbx_seq_one_letter_code
_entity_poly.pdbx_strand_id
1 'polypeptide(L)'
;MFAGEPSTQMTLKTFHFAGVASMNITQACRKNCISSQLFLQGVPRIKEIINGVKLISTPIITAALANEKDEKLARRVKARIEKTTLKEICDYIEEIYLPDDCFILLKINAKRVRLLQLEVTITSIAQCICNWKLPVPVKPQQIRLLGKTIMAIRPPEVAKCSKMMAIQYLKYNIGNVVIKGLPGVVRCVIHADEKKGDSYKLLVEGTDFQAVMATVGIDGRRTYFNNALTVAEVRPVQYFSFVF
;
A
#
# COMPACT_ATOMS: atom_id res chain seq x y z
N MET A 1 9.28 45.99 -27.60
CA MET A 1 10.53 45.82 -26.84
C MET A 1 10.24 44.78 -25.77
N PHE A 2 10.84 43.61 -25.90
CA PHE A 2 10.62 42.41 -25.08
C PHE A 2 11.07 42.68 -23.63
N ALA A 3 10.21 42.41 -22.66
CA ALA A 3 10.63 42.16 -21.28
C ALA A 3 10.86 40.64 -21.16
N GLY A 4 12.11 40.24 -21.41
CA GLY A 4 12.60 38.88 -21.22
C GLY A 4 12.71 38.50 -19.73
N GLU A 5 12.55 37.21 -19.50
CA GLU A 5 13.02 36.38 -18.38
C GLU A 5 13.54 37.04 -17.09
N PRO A 6 12.98 36.59 -15.96
CA PRO A 6 13.77 36.23 -14.80
C PRO A 6 13.61 34.73 -14.53
N SER A 7 14.29 33.90 -15.34
CA SER A 7 14.78 32.59 -14.90
C SER A 7 15.96 32.82 -13.94
N THR A 8 15.71 33.58 -12.87
CA THR A 8 16.71 33.96 -11.86
C THR A 8 16.63 32.97 -10.72
N GLN A 9 17.67 32.13 -10.66
CA GLN A 9 18.03 31.20 -9.60
C GLN A 9 17.30 31.39 -8.26
N MET A 10 16.33 30.52 -7.98
CA MET A 10 15.99 30.17 -6.61
C MET A 10 17.02 29.15 -6.11
N THR A 11 18.06 29.62 -5.44
CA THR A 11 18.95 28.76 -4.66
C THR A 11 18.26 28.42 -3.34
N LEU A 12 17.36 27.43 -3.37
CA LEU A 12 16.77 26.90 -2.14
C LEU A 12 17.88 26.26 -1.29
N LYS A 13 18.10 26.83 -0.10
CA LYS A 13 19.06 26.35 0.91
C LYS A 13 18.90 24.84 1.11
N THR A 14 20.01 24.12 0.98
CA THR A 14 20.13 22.70 1.28
C THR A 14 19.80 22.46 2.75
N PHE A 15 18.62 21.90 3.03
CA PHE A 15 18.35 21.32 4.33
C PHE A 15 19.04 19.95 4.42
N HIS A 16 19.80 19.77 5.50
CA HIS A 16 20.30 18.47 5.91
C HIS A 16 19.11 17.51 6.11
N PHE A 17 18.99 16.51 5.23
CA PHE A 17 18.12 15.35 5.44
C PHE A 17 18.77 14.41 6.45
N ALA A 18 18.67 14.74 7.74
CA ALA A 18 18.80 13.73 8.77
C ALA A 18 17.44 13.02 8.90
N GLY A 19 17.32 11.79 8.37
CA GLY A 19 16.29 10.86 8.83
C GLY A 19 15.14 10.46 7.90
N VAL A 20 15.13 10.80 6.60
CA VAL A 20 14.07 10.34 5.66
C VAL A 20 14.67 9.56 4.48
N ALA A 21 15.46 8.53 4.77
CA ALA A 21 16.09 7.69 3.75
C ALA A 21 15.17 6.57 3.21
N SER A 22 13.86 6.60 3.47
CA SER A 22 13.00 5.46 3.13
C SER A 22 11.74 5.76 2.32
N MET A 23 11.38 7.02 2.06
CA MET A 23 10.33 7.33 1.09
C MET A 23 11.00 7.86 -0.18
N ASN A 24 10.98 7.02 -1.21
CA ASN A 24 11.50 7.32 -2.54
C ASN A 24 10.61 8.36 -3.23
N ILE A 25 10.68 9.61 -2.81
CA ILE A 25 10.46 10.69 -3.77
C ILE A 25 11.70 10.64 -4.67
N THR A 26 11.58 9.99 -5.84
CA THR A 26 12.60 9.79 -6.90
C THR A 26 13.58 8.61 -6.80
N GLN A 27 13.11 7.36 -6.80
CA GLN A 27 13.94 6.23 -7.31
C GLN A 27 13.35 5.62 -8.59
N ALA A 28 13.57 6.33 -9.68
CA ALA A 28 13.78 5.75 -10.99
C ALA A 28 15.11 6.29 -11.52
N CYS A 29 16.22 5.70 -11.08
CA CYS A 29 17.49 5.82 -11.78
C CYS A 29 18.26 4.51 -11.63
N ARG A 30 17.88 3.51 -12.45
CA ARG A 30 18.81 2.45 -12.81
C ARG A 30 19.63 2.97 -13.99
N LYS A 31 20.90 3.23 -13.70
CA LYS A 31 22.05 3.33 -14.61
C LYS A 31 22.12 4.56 -15.54
N ASN A 32 23.22 5.30 -15.36
CA ASN A 32 23.89 6.20 -16.32
C ASN A 32 23.04 7.33 -16.92
N CYS A 33 22.90 8.44 -16.19
CA CYS A 33 22.92 9.77 -16.80
C CYS A 33 23.40 10.79 -15.77
N ILE A 34 24.55 11.39 -16.06
CA ILE A 34 25.27 12.35 -15.24
C ILE A 34 24.69 13.74 -15.59
N SER A 35 24.36 14.54 -14.58
CA SER A 35 24.20 16.01 -14.65
C SER A 35 22.86 16.67 -15.10
N SER A 36 21.68 16.07 -14.91
CA SER A 36 20.41 16.81 -15.14
C SER A 36 19.27 16.51 -14.17
N GLN A 37 19.57 16.01 -12.97
CA GLN A 37 18.56 15.54 -12.01
C GLN A 37 18.46 16.44 -10.75
N LEU A 38 18.39 17.76 -10.91
CA LEU A 38 18.07 18.65 -9.79
C LEU A 38 17.13 19.82 -10.14
N PHE A 39 16.33 19.68 -11.21
CA PHE A 39 15.31 20.67 -11.60
C PHE A 39 13.89 20.07 -11.78
N LEU A 40 13.72 18.77 -11.57
CA LEU A 40 12.52 18.03 -12.03
C LEU A 40 11.49 17.64 -10.96
N GLN A 41 11.62 18.05 -9.70
CA GLN A 41 10.53 17.82 -8.73
C GLN A 41 9.40 18.84 -8.82
N GLY A 42 9.69 20.09 -9.23
CA GLY A 42 8.71 21.19 -9.24
C GLY A 42 7.82 21.23 -10.48
N VAL A 43 8.41 21.19 -11.68
CA VAL A 43 7.68 21.38 -12.95
C VAL A 43 6.60 20.31 -13.20
N PRO A 44 6.85 19.00 -12.98
CA PRO A 44 5.81 17.99 -13.15
C PRO A 44 4.67 18.19 -12.15
N ARG A 45 4.98 18.62 -10.92
CA ARG A 45 3.98 18.82 -9.88
C ARG A 45 3.11 20.05 -10.15
N ILE A 46 3.69 21.15 -10.61
CA ILE A 46 2.95 22.35 -11.03
C ILE A 46 2.04 22.01 -12.22
N LYS A 47 2.53 21.24 -13.19
CA LYS A 47 1.72 20.77 -14.34
C LYS A 47 0.53 19.90 -13.89
N GLU A 48 0.72 19.01 -12.91
CA GLU A 48 -0.35 18.17 -12.36
C GLU A 48 -1.44 19.01 -11.68
N ILE A 49 -1.06 20.04 -10.93
CA ILE A 49 -1.99 20.94 -10.22
C ILE A 49 -2.78 21.80 -11.21
N ILE A 50 -2.10 22.43 -12.18
CA ILE A 50 -2.74 23.30 -13.18
C ILE A 50 -3.72 22.50 -14.06
N ASN A 51 -3.34 21.29 -14.45
CA ASN A 51 -4.16 20.47 -15.34
C ASN A 51 -5.28 19.69 -14.63
N GLY A 52 -5.33 19.68 -13.30
CA GLY A 52 -6.34 18.94 -12.56
C GLY A 52 -6.32 17.44 -12.88
N VAL A 53 -5.17 16.78 -12.74
CA VAL A 53 -5.05 15.36 -13.05
C VAL A 53 -5.60 14.50 -11.90
N LYS A 54 -6.53 13.59 -12.20
CA LYS A 54 -7.12 12.67 -11.19
C LYS A 54 -6.10 11.70 -10.59
N LEU A 55 -5.18 11.18 -11.40
CA LEU A 55 -4.13 10.24 -10.99
C LEU A 55 -2.78 10.96 -10.99
N ILE A 56 -2.30 11.31 -9.80
CA ILE A 56 -0.99 11.94 -9.61
C ILE A 56 0.11 10.89 -9.49
N SER A 57 1.33 11.27 -9.87
CA SER A 57 2.46 10.32 -9.93
C SER A 57 2.96 9.87 -8.56
N THR A 58 2.83 10.72 -7.53
CA THR A 58 3.26 10.43 -6.15
C THR A 58 2.16 10.83 -5.15
N PRO A 59 1.09 10.02 -5.00
CA PRO A 59 0.02 10.33 -4.07
C PRO A 59 0.48 10.07 -2.63
N ILE A 60 0.59 11.14 -1.84
CA ILE A 60 1.05 11.10 -0.45
C ILE A 60 -0.05 11.64 0.45
N ILE A 61 -0.55 10.78 1.33
CA ILE A 61 -1.51 11.08 2.39
C ILE A 61 -0.73 11.21 3.70
N THR A 62 -0.82 12.37 4.34
CA THR A 62 -0.32 12.60 5.70
C THR A 62 -1.46 12.35 6.67
N ALA A 63 -1.46 11.18 7.30
CA ALA A 63 -2.46 10.78 8.27
C ALA A 63 -2.00 11.12 9.70
N ALA A 64 -2.76 11.98 10.37
CA ALA A 64 -2.60 12.26 11.79
C ALA A 64 -3.22 11.13 12.63
N LEU A 65 -2.50 10.71 13.67
CA LEU A 65 -3.01 9.73 14.62
C LEU A 65 -3.95 10.40 15.62
N ALA A 66 -4.93 9.67 16.12
CA ALA A 66 -5.82 10.17 17.17
C ALA A 66 -5.05 10.47 18.48
N ASN A 67 -4.01 9.68 18.76
CA ASN A 67 -3.05 9.94 19.83
C ASN A 67 -1.63 9.94 19.24
N GLU A 68 -1.06 11.12 19.07
CA GLU A 68 0.24 11.31 18.42
C GLU A 68 1.41 10.81 19.28
N LYS A 69 1.24 10.58 20.59
CA LYS A 69 2.34 10.15 21.48
C LYS A 69 2.47 8.63 21.62
N ASP A 70 1.47 7.86 21.17
CA ASP A 70 1.47 6.41 21.32
C ASP A 70 2.06 5.70 20.10
N GLU A 71 3.32 5.29 20.22
CA GLU A 71 4.02 4.54 19.16
C GLU A 71 3.35 3.19 18.85
N LYS A 72 2.77 2.53 19.86
CA LYS A 72 2.11 1.23 19.66
C LYS A 72 0.86 1.39 18.82
N LEU A 73 0.11 2.46 19.04
CA LEU A 73 -1.03 2.84 18.21
C LEU A 73 -0.56 3.12 16.78
N ALA A 74 0.51 3.88 16.59
CA ALA A 74 1.07 4.16 15.26
C ALA A 74 1.40 2.88 14.48
N ARG A 75 2.05 1.90 15.14
CA ARG A 75 2.37 0.59 14.54
C ARG A 75 1.12 -0.23 14.18
N ARG A 76 0.10 -0.25 15.04
CA ARG A 76 -1.17 -0.95 14.77
C ARG A 76 -1.93 -0.33 13.61
N VAL A 77 -2.03 1.00 13.58
CA VAL A 77 -2.70 1.73 12.51
C VAL A 77 -1.94 1.54 11.19
N LYS A 78 -0.61 1.60 11.21
CA LYS A 78 0.23 1.25 10.06
C LYS A 78 -0.11 -0.14 9.50
N ALA A 79 -0.16 -1.17 10.35
CA ALA A 79 -0.47 -2.54 9.94
C ALA A 79 -1.88 -2.72 9.35
N ARG A 80 -2.81 -1.79 9.64
CA ARG A 80 -4.17 -1.80 9.09
C ARG A 80 -4.28 -1.11 7.74
N ILE A 81 -3.39 -0.14 7.46
CA ILE A 81 -3.39 0.66 6.23
C ILE A 81 -2.49 0.02 5.18
N GLU A 82 -1.28 -0.39 5.60
CA GLU A 82 -0.28 -0.97 4.72
C GLU A 82 -0.79 -2.28 4.12
N LYS A 83 -0.77 -2.34 2.78
CA LYS A 83 -1.17 -3.51 2.02
C LYS A 83 -0.23 -4.66 2.34
N THR A 84 -0.78 -5.70 2.97
CA THR A 84 -0.06 -6.96 3.22
C THR A 84 -0.57 -8.03 2.27
N THR A 85 0.34 -8.56 1.45
CA THR A 85 0.03 -9.66 0.54
C THR A 85 0.28 -11.02 1.18
N LEU A 86 -0.38 -12.06 0.67
CA LEU A 86 -0.18 -13.43 1.14
C LEU A 86 1.28 -13.89 1.01
N LYS A 87 1.98 -13.47 -0.04
CA LYS A 87 3.40 -13.76 -0.26
C LYS A 87 4.30 -13.29 0.89
N GLU A 88 4.01 -12.16 1.53
CA GLU A 88 4.83 -11.61 2.61
C GLU A 88 4.75 -12.45 3.89
N ILE A 89 3.56 -12.98 4.18
CA ILE A 89 3.32 -13.75 5.41
C ILE A 89 3.54 -15.26 5.24
N CYS A 90 3.60 -15.77 4.01
CA CYS A 90 3.80 -17.20 3.75
C CYS A 90 5.26 -17.62 3.93
N ASP A 91 5.44 -18.84 4.46
CA ASP A 91 6.71 -19.54 4.42
C ASP A 91 6.95 -20.10 3.01
N TYR A 92 5.98 -20.86 2.51
CA TYR A 92 6.02 -21.44 1.18
C TYR A 92 4.61 -21.64 0.61
N ILE A 93 4.57 -21.73 -0.71
CA ILE A 93 3.39 -22.07 -1.52
C ILE A 93 3.86 -23.15 -2.48
N GLU A 94 3.39 -24.37 -2.26
CA GLU A 94 3.81 -25.56 -3.00
C GLU A 94 2.61 -26.18 -3.71
N GLU A 95 2.86 -26.75 -4.88
CA GLU A 95 1.86 -27.51 -5.62
C GLU A 95 2.19 -28.99 -5.47
N ILE A 96 1.17 -29.78 -5.13
CA ILE A 96 1.30 -31.21 -4.90
C ILE A 96 0.47 -31.92 -5.97
N TYR A 97 1.12 -32.81 -6.72
CA TYR A 97 0.49 -33.65 -7.72
C TYR A 97 0.51 -35.09 -7.21
N LEU A 98 -0.67 -35.63 -6.93
CA LEU A 98 -0.89 -37.05 -6.71
C LEU A 98 -1.53 -37.67 -7.96
N PRO A 99 -1.52 -39.00 -8.11
CA PRO A 99 -2.17 -39.68 -9.23
C PRO A 99 -3.66 -39.32 -9.35
N ASP A 100 -4.35 -39.15 -8.21
CA ASP A 100 -5.81 -38.95 -8.17
C ASP A 100 -6.24 -37.53 -7.77
N ASP A 101 -5.35 -36.71 -7.20
CA ASP A 101 -5.68 -35.36 -6.71
C ASP A 101 -4.52 -34.39 -6.93
N CYS A 102 -4.85 -33.11 -7.08
CA CYS A 102 -3.86 -32.05 -7.24
C CYS A 102 -4.31 -30.82 -6.45
N PHE A 103 -3.42 -30.29 -5.61
CA PHE A 103 -3.77 -29.18 -4.73
C PHE A 103 -2.56 -28.32 -4.38
N ILE A 104 -2.84 -27.08 -3.98
CA ILE A 104 -1.82 -26.15 -3.51
C ILE A 104 -1.78 -26.21 -1.98
N LEU A 105 -0.59 -26.47 -1.45
CA LEU A 105 -0.31 -26.41 -0.02
C LEU A 105 0.30 -25.05 0.32
N LEU A 106 -0.30 -24.37 1.27
CA LEU A 106 0.15 -23.07 1.74
C LEU A 106 0.44 -23.13 3.23
N LYS A 107 1.65 -22.69 3.61
CA LYS A 107 2.06 -22.58 5.02
C LYS A 107 2.30 -21.13 5.39
N ILE A 108 1.59 -20.66 6.42
CA ILE A 108 1.68 -19.30 6.95
C ILE A 108 2.72 -19.27 8.07
N ASN A 109 3.59 -18.26 8.03
CA ASN A 109 4.56 -18.03 9.09
C ASN A 109 3.90 -17.28 10.27
N ALA A 110 3.55 -18.01 11.33
CA ALA A 110 2.98 -17.42 12.53
C ALA A 110 3.91 -16.40 13.23
N LYS A 111 5.24 -16.51 13.07
CA LYS A 111 6.18 -15.53 13.64
C LYS A 111 6.09 -14.20 12.89
N ARG A 112 6.05 -14.21 11.55
CA ARG A 112 5.90 -13.00 10.72
C ARG A 112 4.59 -12.27 11.01
N VAL A 113 3.49 -13.00 11.13
CA VAL A 113 2.17 -12.43 11.48
C VAL A 113 2.21 -11.71 12.83
N ARG A 114 2.88 -12.29 13.84
CA ARG A 114 3.06 -11.67 15.16
C ARG A 114 3.96 -10.44 15.13
N LEU A 115 5.06 -10.48 14.38
CA LEU A 115 5.99 -9.35 14.22
C LEU A 115 5.31 -8.15 13.57
N LEU A 116 4.49 -8.40 12.54
CA LEU A 116 3.72 -7.38 11.85
C LEU A 116 2.47 -6.94 12.62
N GLN A 117 2.18 -7.56 13.77
CA GLN A 117 1.00 -7.28 14.61
C GLN A 117 -0.33 -7.36 13.83
N LEU A 118 -0.42 -8.28 12.87
CA LEU A 118 -1.61 -8.45 12.05
C LEU A 118 -2.69 -9.19 12.84
N GLU A 119 -3.85 -8.53 12.99
CA GLU A 119 -5.06 -9.09 13.60
C GLU A 119 -5.80 -10.00 12.59
N VAL A 120 -5.17 -11.10 12.19
CA VAL A 120 -5.70 -12.02 11.16
C VAL A 120 -5.75 -13.47 11.65
N THR A 121 -6.80 -14.17 11.26
CA THR A 121 -6.98 -15.61 11.50
C THR A 121 -6.95 -16.38 10.18
N ILE A 122 -6.71 -17.69 10.24
CA ILE A 122 -6.65 -18.51 9.02
C ILE A 122 -8.00 -18.55 8.28
N THR A 123 -9.11 -18.43 9.00
CA THR A 123 -10.45 -18.33 8.42
C THR A 123 -10.66 -16.99 7.71
N SER A 124 -10.19 -15.88 8.30
CA SER A 124 -10.19 -14.58 7.64
C SER A 124 -9.37 -14.61 6.34
N ILE A 125 -8.20 -15.28 6.35
CA ILE A 125 -7.36 -15.43 5.15
C ILE A 125 -8.10 -16.25 4.07
N ALA A 126 -8.77 -17.34 4.44
CA ALA A 126 -9.56 -18.12 3.51
C ALA A 126 -10.69 -17.29 2.87
N GLN A 127 -11.39 -16.46 3.66
CA GLN A 127 -12.41 -15.53 3.17
C GLN A 127 -11.82 -14.48 2.22
N CYS A 128 -10.65 -13.92 2.54
CA CYS A 128 -9.95 -12.98 1.65
C CYS A 128 -9.61 -13.62 0.30
N ILE A 129 -9.17 -14.87 0.29
CA ILE A 129 -8.87 -15.62 -0.94
C ILE A 129 -10.14 -15.83 -1.78
N CYS A 130 -11.26 -16.20 -1.15
CA CYS A 130 -12.53 -16.39 -1.85
C CYS A 130 -13.11 -15.09 -2.42
N ASN A 131 -12.95 -13.97 -1.70
CA ASN A 131 -13.49 -12.68 -2.13
C ASN A 131 -12.59 -11.98 -3.17
N TRP A 132 -11.32 -12.38 -3.28
CA TRP A 132 -10.39 -11.78 -4.21
C TRP A 132 -10.71 -12.18 -5.65
N LYS A 133 -10.55 -11.23 -6.58
CA LYS A 133 -10.75 -11.45 -8.01
C LYS A 133 -9.56 -12.23 -8.59
N LEU A 134 -9.56 -13.54 -8.40
CA LEU A 134 -8.60 -14.45 -9.02
C LEU A 134 -9.07 -14.87 -10.42
N PRO A 135 -8.14 -15.09 -11.38
CA PRO A 135 -8.50 -15.65 -12.69
C PRO A 135 -9.19 -17.02 -12.60
N VAL A 136 -8.86 -17.77 -11.54
CA VAL A 136 -9.50 -19.03 -11.18
C VAL A 136 -10.27 -18.79 -9.87
N PRO A 137 -11.62 -18.73 -9.91
CA PRO A 137 -12.40 -18.40 -8.72
C PRO A 137 -12.41 -19.58 -7.74
N VAL A 138 -11.96 -19.32 -6.51
CA VAL A 138 -11.88 -20.34 -5.45
C VAL A 138 -13.14 -20.27 -4.58
N LYS A 139 -13.87 -21.37 -4.50
CA LYS A 139 -15.03 -21.51 -3.59
C LYS A 139 -14.56 -21.93 -2.20
N PRO A 140 -15.30 -21.58 -1.12
CA PRO A 140 -14.92 -21.98 0.25
C PRO A 140 -14.82 -23.50 0.43
N GLN A 141 -15.60 -24.28 -0.31
CA GLN A 141 -15.57 -25.75 -0.29
C GLN A 141 -14.23 -26.35 -0.76
N GLN A 142 -13.45 -25.58 -1.53
CA GLN A 142 -12.17 -26.03 -2.09
C GLN A 142 -11.00 -25.77 -1.15
N ILE A 143 -11.23 -24.98 -0.10
CA ILE A 143 -10.23 -24.64 0.90
C ILE A 143 -10.39 -25.58 2.08
N ARG A 144 -9.39 -26.44 2.29
CA ARG A 144 -9.31 -27.32 3.45
C ARG A 144 -8.25 -26.79 4.40
N LEU A 145 -8.66 -26.45 5.62
CA LEU A 145 -7.74 -26.03 6.67
C LEU A 145 -7.06 -27.26 7.27
N LEU A 146 -5.74 -27.32 7.20
CA LEU A 146 -4.91 -28.38 7.76
C LEU A 146 -4.22 -27.84 9.02
N GLY A 147 -4.99 -27.66 10.09
CA GLY A 147 -4.50 -27.12 11.36
C GLY A 147 -4.50 -25.59 11.43
N LYS A 148 -3.60 -25.01 12.23
CA LYS A 148 -3.60 -23.58 12.57
C LYS A 148 -2.84 -22.69 11.58
N THR A 149 -1.90 -23.26 10.82
CA THR A 149 -0.97 -22.50 9.95
C THR A 149 -0.92 -23.00 8.52
N ILE A 150 -1.50 -24.18 8.23
CA ILE A 150 -1.44 -24.80 6.92
C ILE A 150 -2.85 -24.90 6.34
N MET A 151 -2.95 -24.65 5.04
CA MET A 151 -4.18 -24.69 4.26
C MET A 151 -3.90 -25.36 2.92
N ALA A 152 -4.81 -26.22 2.49
CA ALA A 152 -4.80 -26.85 1.18
C ALA A 152 -5.91 -26.25 0.32
N ILE A 153 -5.60 -25.90 -0.91
CA ILE A 153 -6.54 -25.29 -1.86
C ILE A 153 -6.60 -26.17 -3.09
N ARG A 154 -7.79 -26.70 -3.37
CA ARG A 154 -8.05 -27.49 -4.56
C ARG A 154 -8.48 -26.60 -5.73
N PRO A 155 -7.99 -26.85 -6.95
CA PRO A 155 -8.45 -26.11 -8.11
C PRO A 155 -9.92 -26.44 -8.42
N PRO A 156 -10.74 -25.46 -8.83
CA PRO A 156 -12.04 -25.73 -9.44
C PRO A 156 -11.88 -26.47 -10.77
N GLU A 157 -12.85 -27.33 -11.06
CA GLU A 157 -13.06 -27.82 -12.41
C GLU A 157 -13.72 -26.71 -13.23
N VAL A 158 -12.95 -26.09 -14.11
CA VAL A 158 -13.44 -25.07 -15.05
C VAL A 158 -13.40 -25.67 -16.44
N ALA A 159 -14.52 -25.59 -17.18
CA ALA A 159 -14.66 -26.18 -18.51
C ALA A 159 -13.62 -25.68 -19.56
N LYS A 160 -12.91 -24.59 -19.28
CA LYS A 160 -11.96 -23.94 -20.20
C LYS A 160 -10.48 -24.21 -19.89
N CYS A 161 -10.15 -24.82 -18.74
CA CYS A 161 -8.74 -25.08 -18.38
C CYS A 161 -8.54 -26.47 -17.77
N SER A 162 -7.46 -27.13 -18.15
CA SER A 162 -7.03 -28.37 -17.49
C SER A 162 -6.70 -28.10 -16.02
N LYS A 163 -6.91 -29.09 -15.14
CA LYS A 163 -6.61 -29.00 -13.70
C LYS A 163 -5.18 -28.52 -13.43
N MET A 164 -4.21 -29.00 -14.23
CA MET A 164 -2.81 -28.59 -14.12
C MET A 164 -2.60 -27.10 -14.43
N MET A 165 -3.26 -26.61 -15.49
CA MET A 165 -3.19 -25.21 -15.88
C MET A 165 -3.85 -24.31 -14.81
N ALA A 166 -4.98 -24.75 -14.26
CA ALA A 166 -5.64 -24.05 -13.16
C ALA A 166 -4.73 -23.89 -11.94
N ILE A 167 -3.97 -24.95 -11.57
CA ILE A 167 -2.99 -24.90 -10.48
C ILE A 167 -1.87 -23.91 -10.76
N GLN A 168 -1.31 -23.91 -11.97
CA GLN A 168 -0.23 -22.98 -12.33
C GLN A 168 -0.69 -21.52 -12.25
N TYR A 169 -1.88 -21.22 -12.80
CA TYR A 169 -2.46 -19.88 -12.69
C TYR A 169 -2.77 -19.49 -11.24
N LEU A 170 -3.27 -20.44 -10.45
CA LEU A 170 -3.58 -20.18 -9.05
C LEU A 170 -2.30 -19.92 -8.26
N LYS A 171 -1.25 -20.73 -8.41
CA LYS A 171 0.07 -20.54 -7.77
C LYS A 171 0.68 -19.17 -8.08
N TYR A 172 0.60 -18.72 -9.33
CA TYR A 172 1.15 -17.41 -9.72
C TYR A 172 0.40 -16.24 -9.08
N ASN A 173 -0.93 -16.34 -8.98
CA ASN A 173 -1.77 -15.22 -8.52
C ASN A 173 -2.08 -15.22 -7.02
N ILE A 174 -2.04 -16.39 -6.36
CA ILE A 174 -2.44 -16.51 -4.96
C ILE A 174 -1.54 -15.71 -4.02
N GLY A 175 -0.25 -15.59 -4.36
CA GLY A 175 0.69 -14.78 -3.60
C GLY A 175 0.34 -13.29 -3.57
N ASN A 176 -0.36 -12.79 -4.61
CA ASN A 176 -0.74 -11.38 -4.74
C ASN A 176 -2.06 -11.03 -4.05
N VAL A 177 -2.74 -12.01 -3.47
CA VAL A 177 -3.98 -11.78 -2.71
C VAL A 177 -3.69 -10.89 -1.51
N VAL A 178 -4.47 -9.83 -1.36
CA VAL A 178 -4.40 -8.91 -0.23
C VAL A 178 -5.17 -9.49 0.94
N ILE A 179 -4.50 -9.63 2.09
CA ILE A 179 -5.11 -10.20 3.30
C ILE A 179 -5.57 -9.10 4.24
N LYS A 180 -4.76 -8.07 4.37
CA LYS A 180 -5.01 -6.91 5.23
C LYS A 180 -4.42 -5.67 4.56
N GLY A 181 -4.94 -4.51 4.92
CA GLY A 181 -4.54 -3.24 4.31
C GLY A 181 -5.49 -2.78 3.23
N LEU A 182 -5.20 -1.60 2.71
CA LEU A 182 -5.96 -0.97 1.64
C LEU A 182 -5.31 -1.30 0.28
N PRO A 183 -6.08 -1.72 -0.74
CA PRO A 183 -5.53 -2.20 -2.00
C PRO A 183 -4.80 -1.11 -2.81
N GLY A 184 -5.23 0.15 -2.70
CA GLY A 184 -4.63 1.31 -3.35
C GLY A 184 -3.54 2.00 -2.53
N VAL A 185 -3.14 1.42 -1.39
CA VAL A 185 -1.95 1.85 -0.65
C VAL A 185 -0.77 0.97 -1.05
N VAL A 186 0.33 1.62 -1.41
CA VAL A 186 1.59 0.96 -1.78
C VAL A 186 2.47 0.80 -0.54
N ARG A 187 2.58 1.85 0.28
CA ARG A 187 3.50 1.86 1.42
C ARG A 187 3.05 2.80 2.52
N CYS A 188 3.36 2.46 3.77
CA CYS A 188 3.15 3.35 4.92
C CYS A 188 4.40 3.44 5.80
N VAL A 189 4.78 4.67 6.17
CA VAL A 189 5.95 4.97 7.01
C VAL A 189 5.50 5.77 8.23
N ILE A 190 6.02 5.40 9.40
CA ILE A 190 5.85 6.17 10.64
C ILE A 190 6.95 7.23 10.65
N HIS A 191 6.55 8.49 10.76
CA HIS A 191 7.43 9.62 10.92
C HIS A 191 7.32 10.15 12.35
N ALA A 192 8.46 10.32 13.03
CA ALA A 192 8.52 10.93 14.35
C ALA A 192 9.04 12.36 14.21
N ASP A 193 8.25 13.34 14.62
CA ASP A 193 8.63 14.75 14.60
C ASP A 193 9.37 15.10 15.90
N GLU A 194 10.70 15.02 15.91
CA GLU A 194 11.51 15.33 17.11
C GLU A 194 11.36 16.80 17.57
N LYS A 195 11.01 17.71 16.64
CA LYS A 195 10.92 19.16 16.90
C LYS A 195 9.68 19.59 17.68
N LYS A 196 8.61 18.79 17.71
CA LYS A 196 7.34 19.10 18.41
C LYS A 196 7.13 18.24 19.66
N GLY A 197 8.19 17.56 20.14
CA GLY A 197 8.11 16.46 21.10
C GLY A 197 7.68 15.17 20.40
N ASP A 198 7.89 14.01 21.05
CA ASP A 198 7.62 12.64 20.54
C ASP A 198 6.20 12.50 19.96
N SER A 199 6.02 12.94 18.71
CA SER A 199 4.76 12.99 18.00
C SER A 199 4.91 12.21 16.70
N TYR A 200 4.08 11.19 16.57
CA TYR A 200 4.08 10.26 15.45
C TYR A 200 3.01 10.64 14.44
N LYS A 201 3.40 10.64 13.17
CA LYS A 201 2.52 10.80 12.02
C LYS A 201 2.72 9.64 11.06
N LEU A 202 1.68 9.33 10.29
CA LEU A 202 1.75 8.31 9.25
C LEU A 202 1.81 8.98 7.88
N LEU A 203 2.85 8.66 7.13
CA LEU A 203 2.96 9.02 5.71
C LEU A 203 2.58 7.79 4.90
N VAL A 204 1.48 7.89 4.16
CA VAL A 204 0.91 6.82 3.37
C VAL A 204 1.04 7.18 1.90
N GLU A 205 1.68 6.31 1.13
CA GLU A 205 1.74 6.42 -0.33
C GLU A 205 0.58 5.62 -0.92
N GLY A 206 -0.41 6.32 -1.50
CA GLY A 206 -1.60 5.68 -2.03
C GLY A 206 -2.72 6.64 -2.41
N THR A 207 -3.68 6.13 -3.18
CA THR A 207 -4.81 6.90 -3.72
C THR A 207 -6.06 6.87 -2.85
N ASP A 208 -6.16 5.91 -1.93
CA ASP A 208 -7.38 5.59 -1.17
C ASP A 208 -7.59 6.51 0.06
N PHE A 209 -7.70 7.83 -0.16
CA PHE A 209 -7.80 8.82 0.93
C PHE A 209 -8.99 8.58 1.86
N GLN A 210 -10.18 8.29 1.31
CA GLN A 210 -11.40 8.06 2.10
C GLN A 210 -11.25 6.87 3.05
N ALA A 211 -10.67 5.76 2.58
CA ALA A 211 -10.50 4.56 3.38
C ALA A 211 -9.42 4.75 4.47
N VAL A 212 -8.37 5.52 4.19
CA VAL A 212 -7.38 5.93 5.20
C VAL A 212 -8.08 6.75 6.29
N MET A 213 -8.90 7.74 5.94
CA MET A 213 -9.66 8.54 6.92
C MET A 213 -10.63 7.70 7.77
N ALA A 214 -11.25 6.68 7.18
CA ALA A 214 -12.20 5.80 7.88
C ALA A 214 -11.51 4.78 8.81
N THR A 215 -10.18 4.68 8.78
CA THR A 215 -9.44 3.70 9.58
C THR A 215 -9.41 4.10 11.06
N VAL A 216 -9.76 3.17 11.94
CA VAL A 216 -9.76 3.38 13.39
C VAL A 216 -8.35 3.72 13.89
N GLY A 217 -8.23 4.85 14.59
CA GLY A 217 -6.98 5.37 15.15
C GLY A 217 -6.39 6.53 14.36
N ILE A 218 -6.98 6.90 13.23
CA ILE A 218 -6.65 8.11 12.47
C ILE A 218 -7.63 9.24 12.83
N ASP A 219 -7.10 10.45 13.01
CA ASP A 219 -7.91 11.67 13.07
C ASP A 219 -8.18 12.20 11.65
N GLY A 220 -9.35 11.87 11.12
CA GLY A 220 -9.81 12.29 9.80
C GLY A 220 -9.94 13.81 9.62
N ARG A 221 -9.95 14.62 10.68
CA ARG A 221 -10.00 16.10 10.58
C ARG A 221 -8.62 16.69 10.31
N ARG A 222 -7.57 16.04 10.83
CA ARG A 222 -6.17 16.48 10.73
C ARG A 222 -5.36 15.71 9.69
N THR A 223 -6.02 14.91 8.84
CA THR A 223 -5.38 14.26 7.69
C THR A 223 -5.30 15.20 6.48
N TYR A 224 -4.22 15.11 5.74
CA TYR A 224 -3.98 15.89 4.53
C TYR A 224 -3.66 14.95 3.37
N PHE A 225 -4.08 15.34 2.17
CA PHE A 225 -3.74 14.63 0.95
C PHE A 225 -3.31 15.62 -0.10
N ASN A 226 -2.28 15.25 -0.85
CA ASN A 226 -1.69 16.11 -1.85
C ASN A 226 -2.50 16.14 -3.17
N ASN A 227 -3.48 15.27 -3.37
CA ASN A 227 -4.39 15.36 -4.52
C ASN A 227 -5.62 16.21 -4.18
N ALA A 228 -5.66 17.44 -4.71
CA ALA A 228 -6.76 18.37 -4.45
C ALA A 228 -8.12 17.86 -4.94
N LEU A 229 -8.17 17.10 -6.05
CA LEU A 229 -9.43 16.59 -6.59
C LEU A 229 -10.07 15.55 -5.69
N THR A 230 -9.30 14.58 -5.22
CA THR A 230 -9.80 13.55 -4.28
C THR A 230 -10.21 14.17 -2.95
N VAL A 231 -9.52 15.24 -2.51
CA VAL A 231 -9.94 15.99 -1.31
C VAL A 231 -11.27 16.71 -1.55
N ALA A 232 -11.48 17.30 -2.74
CA ALA A 232 -12.74 17.95 -3.12
C ALA A 232 -13.93 16.99 -3.13
N GLU A 233 -13.71 15.74 -3.55
CA GLU A 233 -14.75 14.71 -3.60
C GLU A 233 -15.13 14.21 -2.20
N VAL A 234 -14.16 14.10 -1.29
CA VAL A 234 -14.36 13.52 0.05
C VAL A 234 -14.74 14.56 1.09
N ARG A 235 -14.26 15.80 0.98
CA ARG A 235 -14.54 16.90 1.92
C ARG A 235 -15.36 18.01 1.26
N PRO A 236 -16.30 18.65 2.00
CA PRO A 236 -16.99 19.82 1.50
C PRO A 236 -16.00 20.96 1.21
N VAL A 237 -16.32 21.75 0.17
CA VAL A 237 -15.45 22.77 -0.46
C VAL A 237 -14.89 23.81 0.53
N GLN A 238 -15.49 23.99 1.70
CA GLN A 238 -15.04 24.94 2.73
C GLN A 238 -13.67 24.59 3.36
N TYR A 239 -13.17 23.36 3.21
CA TYR A 239 -11.87 22.93 3.77
C TYR A 239 -10.70 23.01 2.77
N PHE A 240 -10.90 23.62 1.60
CA PHE A 240 -9.89 23.69 0.52
C PHE A 240 -8.65 24.54 0.85
N SER A 241 -8.76 25.47 1.81
CA SER A 241 -7.66 26.36 2.22
C SER A 241 -6.46 25.65 2.85
N PHE A 242 -6.56 24.34 3.11
CA PHE A 242 -5.53 23.52 3.75
C PHE A 242 -4.77 22.58 2.79
N VAL A 243 -5.01 22.70 1.47
CA VAL A 243 -4.44 21.80 0.44
C VAL A 243 -3.21 22.41 -0.25
N PHE A 244 -2.92 23.70 -0.04
CA PHE A 244 -1.78 24.43 -0.61
C PHE A 244 -0.74 24.77 0.45
#